data_AF-A0A9X2IYP6-F1
#
_entry.id   AF-A0A9X2IYP6-F1
#
_cell.length_a   1.000
_cell.length_b   1.000
_cell.length_c   1.000
_cell.angle_alpha   90.00
_cell.angle_beta   90.00
_cell.angle_gamma   90.00
#
_symmetry.space_group_name_H-M   'P 1'
#
loop_
_entity.id
_entity.type
_entity.pdbx_description
1 polymer ?
#
loop_
_entity_poly.entity_id
_entity_poly.type
_entity_poly.pdbx_seq_one_letter_code
_entity_poly.pdbx_strand_id
1 'polypeptide(L)'
;MSMRVIGALGRLRYPDIDPPQATAARATINRKSFLRYGAGAAVAAGLLATGNIPAFAASGQSPVRQWVEANRNRLPQTYDEFVAHSMPYRRAIFSALEPRVKSQLWVTHLARSRDARADLTTQQREVINRAVAILGSETTYAPADPTAVKTELAALKEAAVAAYGRQDAGALLATLGPADVAASPGPDCACADQDPYCDDPHICKYKLHDCNFVGGCGTGWVYVCNGLCE
;
A
#
# COMPACT_ATOMS: atom_id res chain seq x y z
N MET A 1 -28.44 -21.39 -29.90
CA MET A 1 -28.62 -19.95 -30.18
C MET A 1 -27.66 -19.20 -29.28
N SER A 2 -26.65 -18.57 -29.87
CA SER A 2 -25.55 -17.90 -29.17
C SER A 2 -25.77 -16.39 -29.19
N MET A 3 -25.69 -15.74 -28.04
CA MET A 3 -25.58 -14.28 -27.98
C MET A 3 -24.22 -13.91 -27.39
N ARG A 4 -23.36 -13.36 -28.25
CA ARG A 4 -22.14 -12.65 -27.88
C ARG A 4 -22.54 -11.20 -27.58
N VAL A 5 -22.30 -10.72 -26.37
CA VAL A 5 -22.41 -9.30 -26.05
C VAL A 5 -20.99 -8.73 -26.01
N ILE A 6 -20.67 -7.92 -27.02
CA ILE A 6 -19.48 -7.08 -27.05
C ILE A 6 -19.87 -5.78 -26.34
N GLY A 7 -19.38 -5.61 -25.11
CA GLY A 7 -19.52 -4.37 -24.34
C GLY A 7 -18.28 -3.50 -24.51
N ALA A 8 -18.43 -2.36 -25.18
CA ALA A 8 -17.40 -1.38 -25.44
C ALA A 8 -16.98 -0.63 -24.16
N LEU A 9 -15.69 -0.67 -23.82
CA LEU A 9 -15.09 0.26 -22.85
C LEU A 9 -14.44 1.41 -23.62
N GLY A 10 -15.06 2.58 -23.53
CA GLY A 10 -14.51 3.85 -24.00
C GLY A 10 -13.24 4.20 -23.23
N ARG A 11 -12.16 4.44 -23.98
CA ARG A 11 -10.90 4.97 -23.47
C ARG A 11 -11.10 6.39 -22.96
N LEU A 12 -11.16 6.58 -21.65
CA LEU A 12 -10.88 7.88 -21.04
C LEU A 12 -9.38 8.14 -21.15
N ARG A 13 -9.00 9.09 -22.02
CA ARG A 13 -7.68 9.71 -22.05
C ARG A 13 -7.55 10.58 -20.80
N TYR A 14 -6.75 10.14 -19.84
CA TYR A 14 -6.19 11.02 -18.82
C TYR A 14 -5.01 11.77 -19.46
N PRO A 15 -4.87 13.09 -19.27
CA PRO A 15 -3.71 13.82 -19.77
C PRO A 15 -2.45 13.37 -19.04
N ASP A 16 -1.41 13.03 -19.80
CA ASP A 16 -0.07 12.74 -19.31
C ASP A 16 0.42 13.93 -18.47
N ILE A 17 0.62 13.70 -17.17
CA ILE A 17 1.44 14.60 -16.34
C ILE A 17 2.88 14.10 -16.51
N ASP A 18 3.60 14.74 -17.43
CA ASP A 18 5.04 14.54 -17.59
C ASP A 18 5.76 14.89 -16.28
N PRO A 19 6.61 14.00 -15.72
CA PRO A 19 7.60 14.43 -14.74
C PRO A 19 8.59 15.41 -15.41
N PRO A 20 9.16 16.38 -14.68
CA PRO A 20 10.02 17.41 -15.27
C PRO A 20 11.21 16.77 -16.01
N GLN A 21 11.20 16.90 -17.33
CA GLN A 21 12.27 16.43 -18.20
C GLN A 21 13.49 17.33 -18.02
N ALA A 22 14.56 16.79 -17.45
CA ALA A 22 15.88 17.37 -17.57
C ALA A 22 16.28 17.36 -19.06
N THR A 23 16.34 18.54 -19.67
CA THR A 23 16.82 18.72 -21.05
C THR A 23 18.31 18.40 -21.12
N ALA A 24 18.65 17.12 -21.26
CA ALA A 24 19.95 16.68 -21.73
C ALA A 24 19.90 16.65 -23.26
N ALA A 25 20.37 17.72 -23.89
CA ALA A 25 20.62 17.75 -25.33
C ALA A 25 21.52 16.56 -25.70
N ARG A 26 21.00 15.62 -26.50
CA ARG A 26 21.78 14.55 -27.12
C ARG A 26 22.71 15.15 -28.17
N ALA A 27 23.91 15.55 -27.75
CA ALA A 27 25.03 15.80 -28.65
C ALA A 27 25.73 14.46 -28.92
N THR A 28 25.49 13.88 -30.09
CA THR A 28 26.19 12.69 -30.59
C THR A 28 27.63 13.08 -30.93
N ILE A 29 28.55 12.96 -29.97
CA ILE A 29 29.98 13.26 -30.18
C ILE A 29 30.67 12.00 -30.71
N ASN A 30 31.04 12.05 -31.98
CA ASN A 30 31.79 11.02 -32.69
C ASN A 30 33.24 10.91 -32.15
N ARG A 31 33.77 9.68 -32.08
CA ARG A 31 35.04 9.28 -31.43
C ARG A 31 36.33 9.82 -32.07
N LYS A 32 36.25 10.78 -33.01
CA LYS A 32 37.40 11.35 -33.72
C LYS A 32 37.80 12.77 -33.31
N SER A 33 37.08 13.41 -32.39
CA SER A 33 37.39 14.80 -31.99
C SER A 33 38.19 14.92 -30.69
N PHE A 34 38.56 13.82 -30.03
CA PHE A 34 39.19 13.84 -28.70
C PHE A 34 40.72 13.95 -28.70
N LEU A 35 41.35 14.20 -29.85
CA LEU A 35 42.80 14.31 -29.99
C LEU A 35 43.21 15.62 -30.64
N ARG A 36 42.99 16.76 -29.98
CA ARG A 36 43.66 18.01 -30.41
C ARG A 36 44.18 18.96 -29.32
N TYR A 37 44.09 18.64 -28.04
CA TYR A 37 44.81 19.42 -27.03
C TYR A 37 45.52 18.49 -26.05
N GLY A 38 46.76 18.17 -26.38
CA GLY A 38 47.74 17.57 -25.47
C GLY A 38 48.53 18.63 -24.71
N ALA A 39 49.34 18.14 -23.76
CA ALA A 39 50.14 18.80 -22.71
C ALA A 39 49.33 19.11 -21.44
N GLY A 40 49.50 18.45 -20.29
CA GLY A 40 50.55 17.56 -19.81
C GLY A 40 51.15 18.11 -18.53
N ALA A 41 50.81 17.51 -17.37
CA ALA A 41 51.67 17.44 -16.19
C ALA A 41 51.08 16.39 -15.23
N ALA A 42 51.89 15.40 -14.87
CA ALA A 42 51.58 14.37 -13.90
C ALA A 42 52.01 14.81 -12.50
N VAL A 43 51.19 14.56 -11.47
CA VAL A 43 51.66 14.26 -10.11
C VAL A 43 50.69 13.25 -9.49
N ALA A 44 51.25 12.11 -9.07
CA ALA A 44 50.60 11.14 -8.21
C ALA A 44 50.72 11.58 -6.74
N ALA A 45 49.64 11.52 -5.97
CA ALA A 45 49.61 11.26 -4.53
C ALA A 45 48.19 11.52 -4.01
N GLY A 46 47.71 10.64 -3.13
CA GLY A 46 46.33 10.61 -2.69
C GLY A 46 45.88 11.80 -1.88
N LEU A 47 44.55 11.96 -1.84
CA LEU A 47 43.79 12.48 -0.71
C LEU A 47 42.49 11.68 -0.65
N LEU A 48 42.53 10.57 0.09
CA LEU A 48 41.48 10.34 1.07
C LEU A 48 41.52 11.57 2.02
N ALA A 49 40.35 12.11 2.37
CA ALA A 49 40.09 13.39 3.06
C ALA A 49 39.91 14.58 2.10
N THR A 50 38.70 15.03 1.74
CA THR A 50 37.44 15.10 2.47
C THR A 50 36.31 14.68 1.54
N GLY A 51 35.92 13.40 1.64
CA GLY A 51 34.79 12.84 0.90
C GLY A 51 33.47 13.38 1.43
N ASN A 52 33.08 14.58 0.99
CA ASN A 52 31.70 15.04 0.99
C ASN A 52 31.17 14.99 -0.44
N ILE A 53 31.29 13.82 -1.09
CA ILE A 53 30.18 13.40 -1.93
C ILE A 53 29.14 12.98 -0.89
N PRO A 54 27.96 13.62 -0.80
CA PRO A 54 26.90 13.01 -0.03
C PRO A 54 26.71 11.65 -0.68
N ALA A 55 27.24 10.61 -0.03
CA ALA A 55 26.59 9.35 -0.07
C ALA A 55 25.16 9.70 0.31
N PHE A 56 24.28 9.75 -0.69
CA PHE A 56 23.02 9.08 -0.48
C PHE A 56 23.42 7.65 -0.15
N ALA A 57 23.84 7.43 1.11
CA ALA A 57 23.50 6.24 1.82
C ALA A 57 22.03 6.09 1.46
N ALA A 58 21.76 5.14 0.56
CA ALA A 58 20.42 4.74 0.24
C ALA A 58 19.86 4.37 1.60
N SER A 59 19.20 5.33 2.25
CA SER A 59 18.45 5.07 3.46
C SER A 59 17.55 3.94 3.01
N GLY A 60 17.69 2.75 3.62
CA GLY A 60 16.90 1.55 3.32
C GLY A 60 15.41 1.71 3.60
N GLN A 61 14.90 2.94 3.49
CA GLN A 61 13.54 3.37 3.64
C GLN A 61 12.92 3.49 2.24
N SER A 62 11.88 2.70 2.01
CA SER A 62 11.02 2.75 0.82
C SER A 62 10.64 4.20 0.46
N PRO A 63 10.62 4.60 -0.83
CA PRO A 63 10.19 5.94 -1.25
C PRO A 63 8.83 6.36 -0.68
N VAL A 64 7.93 5.39 -0.46
CA VAL A 64 6.62 5.61 0.15
C VAL A 64 6.75 6.14 1.59
N ARG A 65 7.64 5.54 2.40
CA ARG A 65 7.89 5.97 3.78
C ARG A 65 8.47 7.38 3.83
N GLN A 66 9.40 7.69 2.94
CA GLN A 66 10.00 9.02 2.83
C GLN A 66 8.94 10.07 2.48
N TRP A 67 8.03 9.75 1.55
CA TRP A 67 6.92 10.64 1.20
C TRP A 67 5.98 10.86 2.40
N VAL A 68 5.59 9.81 3.13
CA VAL A 68 4.71 9.94 4.30
C VAL A 68 5.37 10.82 5.37
N GLU A 69 6.65 10.64 5.63
CA GLU A 69 7.38 11.46 6.61
C GLU A 69 7.43 12.94 6.20
N ALA A 70 7.75 13.22 4.93
CA ALA A 70 7.78 14.59 4.41
C ALA A 70 6.39 15.26 4.41
N ASN A 71 5.31 14.49 4.44
CA ASN A 71 3.92 14.96 4.37
C ASN A 71 3.16 14.76 5.69
N ARG A 72 3.83 14.46 6.81
CA ARG A 72 3.17 14.06 8.09
C ARG A 72 2.04 15.00 8.53
N ASN A 73 2.22 16.31 8.41
CA ASN A 73 1.23 17.32 8.83
C ASN A 73 0.14 17.61 7.78
N ARG A 74 0.14 16.90 6.65
CA ARG A 74 -0.76 17.09 5.52
C ARG A 74 -1.23 15.75 4.92
N LEU A 75 -1.18 14.68 5.71
CA LEU A 75 -1.66 13.37 5.28
C LEU A 75 -3.18 13.44 5.03
N PRO A 76 -3.70 12.72 4.01
CA PRO A 76 -5.13 12.58 3.79
C PRO A 76 -5.85 12.10 5.04
N GLN A 77 -6.91 12.80 5.43
CA GLN A 77 -7.73 12.42 6.59
C GLN A 77 -9.17 12.05 6.21
N THR A 78 -9.59 12.37 4.99
CA THR A 78 -10.90 11.97 4.47
C THR A 78 -10.79 10.70 3.64
N TYR A 79 -11.88 9.94 3.55
CA TYR A 79 -11.90 8.69 2.79
C TYR A 79 -11.59 8.88 1.30
N ASP A 80 -12.15 9.92 0.67
CA ASP A 80 -11.97 10.16 -0.77
C ASP A 80 -10.55 10.57 -1.13
N GLU A 81 -9.92 11.44 -0.33
CA GLU A 81 -8.50 11.77 -0.50
C GLU A 81 -7.62 10.54 -0.26
N PHE A 82 -7.94 9.75 0.77
CA PHE A 82 -7.18 8.57 1.14
C PHE A 82 -7.19 7.51 0.02
N VAL A 83 -8.36 7.19 -0.56
CA VAL A 83 -8.48 6.16 -1.61
C VAL A 83 -7.96 6.58 -2.98
N ALA A 84 -7.65 7.87 -3.18
CA ALA A 84 -6.98 8.35 -4.38
C ALA A 84 -5.50 7.89 -4.47
N HIS A 85 -4.94 7.39 -3.38
CA HIS A 85 -3.57 6.85 -3.34
C HIS A 85 -3.54 5.35 -3.66
N SER A 86 -2.40 4.86 -4.17
CA SER A 86 -2.18 3.41 -4.35
C SER A 86 -2.08 2.68 -3.01
N MET A 87 -2.28 1.36 -3.02
CA MET A 87 -2.25 0.51 -1.83
C MET A 87 -1.03 0.69 -0.93
N PRO A 88 0.22 0.71 -1.48
CA PRO A 88 1.40 0.95 -0.65
C PRO A 88 1.35 2.29 0.09
N TYR A 89 0.90 3.35 -0.58
CA TYR A 89 0.73 4.66 0.04
C TYR A 89 -0.40 4.65 1.07
N ARG A 90 -1.56 4.05 0.75
CA ARG A 90 -2.68 3.93 1.69
C ARG A 90 -2.26 3.25 2.99
N ARG A 91 -1.54 2.13 2.93
CA ARG A 91 -1.03 1.43 4.13
C ARG A 91 -0.05 2.27 4.93
N ALA A 92 0.87 2.94 4.25
CA ALA A 92 1.87 3.80 4.91
C ALA A 92 1.23 5.05 5.54
N ILE A 93 0.30 5.70 4.83
CA ILE A 93 -0.52 6.81 5.34
C ILE A 93 -1.30 6.33 6.55
N PHE A 94 -2.08 5.26 6.41
CA PHE A 94 -2.90 4.71 7.48
C PHE A 94 -2.06 4.43 8.72
N SER A 95 -0.88 3.81 8.58
CA SER A 95 0.01 3.52 9.71
C SER A 95 0.41 4.78 10.48
N ALA A 96 0.58 5.92 9.80
CA ALA A 96 0.97 7.21 10.36
C ALA A 96 -0.21 8.07 10.88
N LEU A 97 -1.46 7.69 10.61
CA LEU A 97 -2.63 8.44 11.07
C LEU A 97 -2.96 8.21 12.54
N GLU A 98 -3.65 9.19 13.13
CA GLU A 98 -4.22 9.10 14.47
C GLU A 98 -5.34 8.04 14.56
N PRO A 99 -5.55 7.40 15.72
CA PRO A 99 -6.60 6.39 15.93
C PRO A 99 -8.00 6.83 15.48
N ARG A 100 -8.36 8.08 15.78
CA ARG A 100 -9.65 8.68 15.37
C ARG A 100 -9.85 8.71 13.86
N VAL A 101 -8.81 9.04 13.10
CA VAL A 101 -8.90 9.10 11.64
C VAL A 101 -8.95 7.68 11.06
N LYS A 102 -8.14 6.77 11.61
CA LYS A 102 -8.16 5.34 11.22
C LYS A 102 -9.55 4.74 11.34
N SER A 103 -10.23 4.95 12.47
CA SER A 103 -11.58 4.43 12.70
C SER A 103 -12.62 5.04 11.77
N GLN A 104 -12.56 6.35 11.52
CA GLN A 104 -13.46 7.04 10.58
C GLN A 104 -13.32 6.54 9.14
N LEU A 105 -12.09 6.25 8.69
CA LEU A 105 -11.86 5.68 7.37
C LEU A 105 -12.53 4.30 7.23
N TRP A 106 -12.41 3.45 8.26
CA TRP A 106 -13.05 2.13 8.27
C TRP A 106 -14.57 2.20 8.33
N VAL A 107 -15.14 3.09 9.15
CA VAL A 107 -16.60 3.30 9.18
C VAL A 107 -17.11 3.73 7.81
N THR A 108 -16.42 4.66 7.15
CA THR A 108 -16.80 5.14 5.82
C THR A 108 -16.69 4.02 4.77
N HIS A 109 -15.60 3.23 4.82
CA HIS A 109 -15.41 2.06 3.96
C HIS A 109 -16.57 1.06 4.08
N LEU A 110 -16.90 0.67 5.31
CA LEU A 110 -17.94 -0.32 5.59
C LEU A 110 -19.33 0.17 5.21
N ALA A 111 -19.62 1.46 5.44
CA ALA A 111 -20.87 2.08 5.00
C ALA A 111 -20.99 2.03 3.46
N ARG A 112 -19.95 2.43 2.72
CA ARG A 112 -19.95 2.36 1.24
C ARG A 112 -20.04 0.92 0.74
N SER A 113 -19.34 -0.01 1.37
CA SER A 113 -19.39 -1.45 1.05
C SER A 113 -20.77 -2.05 1.25
N ARG A 114 -21.53 -1.56 2.25
CA ARG A 114 -22.94 -1.93 2.47
C ARG A 114 -23.83 -1.32 1.40
N ASP A 115 -23.72 -0.02 1.16
CA ASP A 115 -24.61 0.71 0.25
C ASP A 115 -24.43 0.29 -1.22
N ALA A 116 -23.25 -0.23 -1.58
CA ALA A 116 -22.98 -0.82 -2.90
C ALA A 116 -23.64 -2.19 -3.13
N ARG A 117 -24.27 -2.80 -2.11
CA ARG A 117 -24.86 -4.15 -2.19
C ARG A 117 -26.34 -4.12 -1.81
N ALA A 118 -27.20 -4.36 -2.79
CA ALA A 118 -28.66 -4.28 -2.62
C ALA A 118 -29.26 -5.51 -1.94
N ASP A 119 -28.56 -6.65 -1.91
CA ASP A 119 -29.09 -7.98 -1.61
C ASP A 119 -28.36 -8.71 -0.47
N LEU A 120 -27.77 -7.97 0.46
CA LEU A 120 -27.09 -8.55 1.62
C LEU A 120 -28.01 -9.50 2.40
N THR A 121 -27.49 -10.65 2.82
CA THR A 121 -28.19 -11.52 3.77
C THR A 121 -28.19 -10.92 5.18
N THR A 122 -29.01 -11.45 6.08
CA THR A 122 -28.99 -11.03 7.49
C THR A 122 -27.63 -11.29 8.15
N GLN A 123 -26.99 -12.42 7.84
CA GLN A 123 -25.66 -12.77 8.36
C GLN A 123 -24.59 -11.79 7.85
N GLN A 124 -24.64 -11.45 6.56
CA GLN A 124 -23.73 -10.50 5.93
C GLN A 124 -23.87 -9.09 6.51
N ARG A 125 -25.11 -8.62 6.74
CA ARG A 125 -25.37 -7.35 7.45
C ARG A 125 -24.81 -7.36 8.86
N GLU A 126 -24.99 -8.44 9.60
CA GLU A 126 -24.48 -8.55 10.97
C GLU A 126 -22.95 -8.47 11.04
N VAL A 127 -22.26 -9.12 10.10
CA VAL A 127 -20.79 -8.98 9.98
C VAL A 127 -20.39 -7.52 9.76
N ILE A 128 -21.09 -6.78 8.89
CA ILE A 128 -20.79 -5.35 8.65
C ILE A 128 -21.05 -4.54 9.93
N ASN A 129 -22.17 -4.76 10.62
CA ASN A 129 -22.49 -4.05 11.86
C ASN A 129 -21.42 -4.29 12.94
N ARG A 130 -21.00 -5.55 13.09
CA ARG A 130 -19.93 -5.93 14.02
C ARG A 130 -18.58 -5.33 13.61
N ALA A 131 -18.27 -5.31 12.32
CA ALA A 131 -17.07 -4.65 11.80
C ALA A 131 -17.10 -3.14 12.09
N VAL A 132 -18.24 -2.46 11.93
CA VAL A 132 -18.39 -1.03 12.27
C VAL A 132 -18.19 -0.81 13.77
N ALA A 133 -18.72 -1.67 14.63
CA ALA A 133 -18.54 -1.55 16.08
C ALA A 133 -17.07 -1.71 16.50
N ILE A 134 -16.35 -2.69 15.94
CA ILE A 134 -14.95 -2.98 16.29
C ILE A 134 -13.99 -1.99 15.62
N LEU A 135 -14.06 -1.85 14.29
CA LEU A 135 -13.15 -1.01 13.51
C LEU A 135 -13.49 0.48 13.60
N GLY A 136 -14.71 0.82 14.04
CA GLY A 136 -15.09 2.20 14.36
C GLY A 136 -14.60 2.67 15.74
N SER A 137 -14.05 1.79 16.57
CA SER A 137 -13.49 2.16 17.86
C SER A 137 -12.04 2.65 17.73
N GLU A 138 -11.73 3.80 18.33
CA GLU A 138 -10.34 4.29 18.42
C GLU A 138 -9.44 3.35 19.23
N THR A 139 -10.01 2.63 20.20
CA THR A 139 -9.28 1.67 21.04
C THR A 139 -8.77 0.47 20.24
N THR A 140 -9.32 0.17 19.07
CA THR A 140 -8.77 -0.85 18.16
C THR A 140 -7.40 -0.43 17.62
N TYR A 141 -7.15 0.88 17.48
CA TYR A 141 -5.90 1.44 16.93
C TYR A 141 -4.96 2.03 17.98
N ALA A 142 -5.42 2.20 19.21
CA ALA A 142 -4.63 2.51 20.40
C ALA A 142 -5.07 1.63 21.58
N PRO A 143 -4.88 0.30 21.50
CA PRO A 143 -5.39 -0.61 22.51
C PRO A 143 -4.60 -0.55 23.81
N ALA A 144 -5.31 -0.58 24.94
CA ALA A 144 -4.70 -0.87 26.24
C ALA A 144 -4.26 -2.35 26.34
N ASP A 145 -5.02 -3.26 25.71
CA ASP A 145 -4.68 -4.68 25.58
C ASP A 145 -4.72 -5.10 24.09
N PRO A 146 -3.55 -5.14 23.42
CA PRO A 146 -3.46 -5.58 22.02
C PRO A 146 -3.91 -7.03 21.79
N THR A 147 -3.84 -7.89 22.81
CA THR A 147 -4.21 -9.31 22.68
C THR A 147 -5.72 -9.46 22.57
N ALA A 148 -6.46 -8.78 23.45
CA ALA A 148 -7.93 -8.76 23.41
C ALA A 148 -8.45 -8.28 22.05
N VAL A 149 -7.89 -7.20 21.51
CA VAL A 149 -8.26 -6.69 20.17
C VAL A 149 -7.98 -7.71 19.08
N LYS A 150 -6.80 -8.36 19.09
CA LYS A 150 -6.49 -9.42 18.10
C LYS A 150 -7.45 -10.61 18.19
N THR A 151 -7.91 -10.99 19.38
CA THR A 151 -8.92 -12.04 19.56
C THR A 151 -10.27 -11.64 18.97
N GLU A 152 -10.71 -10.40 19.20
CA GLU A 152 -11.96 -9.89 18.60
C GLU A 152 -11.89 -9.83 17.08
N LEU A 153 -10.76 -9.39 16.52
CA LEU A 153 -10.53 -9.32 15.08
C LEU A 153 -10.47 -10.71 14.44
N ALA A 154 -9.85 -11.69 15.08
CA ALA A 154 -9.87 -13.08 14.62
C ALA A 154 -11.32 -13.62 14.56
N ALA A 155 -12.12 -13.38 15.61
CA ALA A 155 -13.52 -13.79 15.61
C ALA A 155 -14.36 -13.06 14.56
N LEU A 156 -14.07 -11.78 14.28
CA LEU A 156 -14.70 -11.02 13.20
C LEU A 156 -14.35 -11.61 11.83
N LYS A 157 -13.08 -11.92 11.59
CA LYS A 157 -12.63 -12.54 10.35
C LYS A 157 -13.32 -13.88 10.10
N GLU A 158 -13.34 -14.77 11.08
CA GLU A 158 -13.99 -16.08 10.91
C GLU A 158 -15.48 -15.93 10.55
N ALA A 159 -16.19 -15.02 11.20
CA ALA A 159 -17.58 -14.71 10.86
C ALA A 159 -17.72 -14.15 9.43
N ALA A 160 -16.82 -13.28 9.01
CA ALA A 160 -16.82 -12.72 7.66
C ALA A 160 -16.51 -13.77 6.59
N VAL A 161 -15.51 -14.62 6.82
CA VAL A 161 -15.16 -15.72 5.90
C VAL A 161 -16.33 -16.69 5.78
N ALA A 162 -17.03 -17.00 6.87
CA ALA A 162 -18.22 -17.85 6.82
C ALA A 162 -19.39 -17.21 6.02
N ALA A 163 -19.58 -15.89 6.12
CA ALA A 163 -20.70 -15.20 5.49
C ALA A 163 -20.45 -14.75 4.03
N TYR A 164 -19.19 -14.53 3.65
CA TYR A 164 -18.80 -13.97 2.35
C TYR A 164 -17.83 -14.86 1.56
N GLY A 165 -17.18 -15.83 2.19
CA GLY A 165 -15.98 -16.45 1.63
C GLY A 165 -14.73 -15.60 1.86
N ARG A 166 -13.55 -16.22 1.70
CA ARG A 166 -12.27 -15.61 2.08
C ARG A 166 -11.92 -14.35 1.28
N GLN A 167 -12.07 -14.43 -0.04
CA GLN A 167 -11.72 -13.33 -0.94
C GLN A 167 -12.56 -12.08 -0.64
N ASP A 168 -13.88 -12.23 -0.56
CA ASP A 168 -14.80 -11.12 -0.28
C ASP A 168 -14.67 -10.60 1.15
N ALA A 169 -14.36 -11.47 2.13
CA ALA A 169 -14.01 -11.05 3.48
C ALA A 169 -12.71 -10.22 3.49
N GLY A 170 -11.72 -10.57 2.65
CA GLY A 170 -10.48 -9.81 2.49
C GLY A 170 -10.69 -8.45 1.83
N ALA A 171 -11.57 -8.39 0.82
CA ALA A 171 -11.98 -7.12 0.23
C ALA A 171 -12.72 -6.22 1.25
N LEU A 172 -13.49 -6.82 2.15
CA LEU A 172 -14.26 -6.08 3.18
C LEU A 172 -13.43 -5.65 4.38
N LEU A 173 -12.47 -6.48 4.84
CA LEU A 173 -11.81 -6.32 6.15
C LEU A 173 -10.30 -6.18 6.09
N ALA A 174 -9.66 -6.52 4.96
CA ALA A 174 -8.20 -6.44 4.79
C ALA A 174 -7.78 -5.53 3.63
N THR A 175 -8.74 -4.83 3.00
CA THR A 175 -8.50 -3.85 1.95
C THR A 175 -9.29 -2.58 2.24
N LEU A 176 -8.59 -1.49 2.58
CA LEU A 176 -9.22 -0.20 2.84
C LEU A 176 -9.33 0.62 1.54
N GLY A 177 -10.51 0.59 0.94
CA GLY A 177 -10.80 1.20 -0.36
C GLY A 177 -10.83 0.20 -1.52
N PRO A 178 -10.93 0.68 -2.77
CA PRO A 178 -10.95 -0.20 -3.94
C PRO A 178 -9.61 -0.92 -4.11
N ALA A 179 -9.63 -2.10 -4.74
CA ALA A 179 -8.42 -2.79 -5.15
C ALA A 179 -7.67 -1.97 -6.23
N ASP A 180 -6.34 -1.96 -6.16
CA ASP A 180 -5.54 -1.35 -7.22
C ASP A 180 -5.62 -2.21 -8.49
N VAL A 181 -5.90 -1.58 -9.64
CA VAL A 181 -6.06 -2.27 -10.92
C VAL A 181 -4.76 -2.85 -11.51
N ALA A 182 -3.58 -2.46 -11.01
CA ALA A 182 -2.29 -2.94 -11.52
C ALA A 182 -1.09 -2.55 -10.62
N ALA A 183 -1.13 -2.81 -9.32
CA ALA A 183 0.07 -2.56 -8.50
C ALA A 183 1.14 -3.64 -8.79
N SER A 184 2.29 -3.24 -9.36
CA SER A 184 3.48 -4.10 -9.33
C SER A 184 3.84 -4.41 -7.88
N PRO A 185 4.28 -5.65 -7.56
CA PRO A 185 4.80 -5.96 -6.24
C PRO A 185 5.99 -5.05 -5.96
N GLY A 186 5.77 -4.09 -5.05
CA GLY A 186 6.85 -3.30 -4.48
C GLY A 186 7.72 -4.18 -3.57
N PRO A 187 8.82 -3.64 -3.03
CA PRO A 187 9.63 -4.37 -2.07
C PRO A 187 8.94 -4.54 -0.71
N ASP A 188 7.72 -4.04 -0.50
CA ASP A 188 7.03 -4.10 0.79
C ASP A 188 6.12 -5.33 0.87
N CYS A 189 6.07 -5.98 2.03
CA CYS A 189 5.25 -7.17 2.22
C CYS A 189 3.75 -6.86 2.05
N ALA A 190 2.96 -7.86 1.64
CA ALA A 190 1.56 -7.67 1.27
C ALA A 190 0.54 -8.44 2.12
N CYS A 191 0.97 -9.41 2.92
CA CYS A 191 0.14 -10.16 3.87
C CYS A 191 0.78 -10.22 5.27
N ALA A 192 -0.05 -10.53 6.27
CA ALA A 192 0.37 -10.84 7.63
C ALA A 192 0.16 -12.34 7.89
N ASP A 193 1.22 -13.05 8.29
CA ASP A 193 1.15 -14.48 8.61
C ASP A 193 0.21 -14.81 9.78
N GLN A 194 0.09 -13.90 10.75
CA GLN A 194 -0.83 -13.99 11.88
C GLN A 194 -2.29 -13.81 11.47
N ASP A 195 -2.55 -13.15 10.34
CA ASP A 195 -3.91 -12.88 9.87
C ASP A 195 -4.03 -12.85 8.33
N PRO A 196 -3.85 -13.99 7.66
CA PRO A 196 -3.73 -14.03 6.20
C PRO A 196 -5.09 -14.04 5.50
N TYR A 197 -5.19 -13.28 4.42
CA TYR A 197 -6.33 -13.25 3.49
C TYR A 197 -5.95 -13.73 2.08
N CYS A 198 -4.88 -14.53 1.97
CA CYS A 198 -4.48 -15.13 0.71
C CYS A 198 -5.58 -16.06 0.18
N ASP A 199 -5.83 -16.01 -1.13
CA ASP A 199 -6.79 -16.91 -1.79
C ASP A 199 -6.26 -18.35 -1.81
N ASP A 200 -7.13 -19.35 -1.69
CA ASP A 200 -6.76 -20.77 -1.76
C ASP A 200 -6.23 -21.12 -3.17
N PRO A 201 -5.06 -21.79 -3.34
CA PRO A 201 -4.24 -22.50 -2.35
C PRO A 201 -3.09 -21.71 -1.71
N HIS A 202 -3.03 -20.40 -1.93
CA HIS A 202 -1.92 -19.57 -1.48
C HIS A 202 -1.91 -19.37 0.04
N ILE A 203 -0.71 -19.43 0.62
CA ILE A 203 -0.47 -19.10 2.03
C ILE A 203 0.38 -17.84 2.14
N CYS A 204 0.28 -17.16 3.28
CA CYS A 204 1.18 -16.04 3.55
C CYS A 204 2.56 -16.59 3.96
N LYS A 205 3.53 -16.56 3.04
CA LYS A 205 4.89 -16.99 3.32
C LYS A 205 5.68 -15.85 3.98
N TYR A 206 6.10 -16.07 5.22
CA TYR A 206 6.87 -15.10 6.00
C TYR A 206 8.20 -14.74 5.31
N LYS A 207 8.46 -13.44 5.21
CA LYS A 207 9.68 -12.82 4.70
C LYS A 207 10.13 -13.34 3.34
N LEU A 208 9.17 -13.67 2.48
CA LEU A 208 9.47 -14.08 1.13
C LEU A 208 10.02 -12.90 0.30
N HIS A 209 11.02 -13.17 -0.54
CA HIS A 209 11.73 -12.17 -1.37
C HIS A 209 12.35 -11.00 -0.57
N ASP A 210 12.63 -11.21 0.72
CA ASP A 210 13.17 -10.20 1.64
C ASP A 210 12.37 -8.88 1.63
N CYS A 211 11.04 -8.98 1.51
CA CYS A 211 10.18 -7.81 1.53
C CYS A 211 10.29 -7.02 2.86
N ASN A 212 10.14 -5.70 2.78
CA ASN A 212 10.16 -4.82 3.94
C ASN A 212 8.88 -4.96 4.75
N PHE A 213 9.03 -5.02 6.07
CA PHE A 213 7.89 -5.04 6.97
C PHE A 213 7.28 -3.66 7.09
N VAL A 214 5.96 -3.58 6.94
CA VAL A 214 5.19 -2.35 7.02
C VAL A 214 3.89 -2.59 7.77
N GLY A 215 3.34 -1.58 8.45
CA GLY A 215 2.00 -1.67 9.00
C GLY A 215 0.94 -1.68 7.88
N GLY A 216 -0.25 -2.20 8.18
CA GLY A 216 -1.40 -2.10 7.28
C GLY A 216 -1.84 -3.41 6.62
N CYS A 217 -1.63 -4.55 7.29
CA CYS A 217 -2.14 -5.85 6.85
C CYS A 217 -3.14 -6.46 7.84
N GLY A 218 -3.82 -7.50 7.38
CA GLY A 218 -4.84 -8.23 8.15
C GLY A 218 -6.12 -7.41 8.38
N THR A 219 -6.99 -7.95 9.22
CA THR A 219 -8.28 -7.40 9.62
C THR A 219 -8.09 -6.02 10.22
N GLY A 220 -8.77 -5.02 9.66
CA GLY A 220 -8.70 -3.65 10.16
C GLY A 220 -7.33 -2.99 9.97
N TRP A 221 -6.39 -3.62 9.26
CA TRP A 221 -5.03 -3.13 9.05
C TRP A 221 -4.20 -2.96 10.34
N VAL A 222 -4.49 -3.74 11.38
CA VAL A 222 -3.76 -3.67 12.66
C VAL A 222 -2.48 -4.51 12.70
N TYR A 223 -2.26 -5.38 11.72
CA TYR A 223 -1.11 -6.28 11.68
C TYR A 223 0.01 -5.70 10.82
N VAL A 224 1.23 -6.16 11.12
CA VAL A 224 2.40 -5.92 10.28
C VAL A 224 2.33 -6.85 9.08
N CYS A 225 2.46 -6.27 7.88
CA CYS A 225 2.74 -7.00 6.67
C CYS A 225 4.15 -7.60 6.78
N ASN A 226 4.24 -8.92 6.80
CA ASN A 226 5.50 -9.65 6.99
C ASN A 226 5.68 -10.82 6.01
N GLY A 227 4.82 -10.95 4.99
CA GLY A 227 4.97 -11.96 3.96
C GLY A 227 4.29 -11.61 2.63
N LEU A 228 4.30 -12.59 1.73
CA LEU A 228 3.62 -12.56 0.43
C LEU A 228 2.73 -13.80 0.27
N CYS A 229 1.60 -13.64 -0.42
CA CYS A 229 0.70 -14.74 -0.76
C CYS A 229 1.28 -15.54 -1.93
N GLU A 230 1.57 -16.81 -1.71
CA GLU A 230 2.08 -17.76 -2.72
C GLU A 230 1.61 -19.19 -2.51
#